data_AF-A0A941YHM5-F1
#
_entry.id   AF-A0A941YHM5-F1
#
_cell.length_a   1.000
_cell.length_b   1.000
_cell.length_c   1.000
_cell.angle_alpha   90.00
_cell.angle_beta   90.00
_cell.angle_gamma   90.00
#
_symmetry.space_group_name_H-M   'P 1'
#
loop_
_entity.id
_entity.type
_entity.pdbx_description
1 polymer ?
#
loop_
_entity_poly.entity_id
_entity_poly.type
_entity_poly.pdbx_seq_one_letter_code
_entity_poly.pdbx_strand_id
1 'polypeptide(L)' 'MLATIVTAGGIVFIGATQDEKFHAYDKTTGKLLWQHKLPAGGYATPCTYSAKGRQYVVIAAG' A
#
# COMPACT_ATOMS: atom_id res chain seq x y z
N MET A 1 -3.36 1.57 14.43
CA MET A 1 -4.44 1.31 13.46
C MET A 1 -3.77 1.07 12.11
N LEU A 2 -3.84 -0.14 11.56
CA LEU A 2 -3.19 -0.44 10.27
C LEU A 2 -3.98 0.23 9.15
N ALA A 3 -3.26 0.88 8.24
CA ALA A 3 -3.84 1.64 7.15
C ALA A 3 -3.71 0.80 5.87
N THR A 4 -4.84 0.26 5.40
CA THR A 4 -4.86 -0.81 4.38
C THR A 4 -5.93 -0.56 3.32
N ILE A 5 -5.62 -0.90 2.07
CA ILE A 5 -6.62 -1.05 1.00
C ILE A 5 -6.46 -2.39 0.28
N VAL A 6 -7.56 -2.89 -0.30
CA VAL A 6 -7.58 -4.11 -1.10
C VAL A 6 -8.12 -3.79 -2.47
N THR A 7 -7.39 -4.17 -3.51
CA THR A 7 -7.82 -3.99 -4.91
C THR A 7 -8.66 -5.17 -5.39
N ALA A 8 -9.50 -4.94 -6.41
CA ALA A 8 -10.25 -6.02 -7.06
C ALA A 8 -9.34 -7.10 -7.67
N GLY A 9 -8.10 -6.75 -8.04
CA GLY A 9 -7.07 -7.67 -8.53
C GLY A 9 -6.42 -8.54 -7.46
N GLY A 10 -6.85 -8.45 -6.19
CA GLY A 10 -6.37 -9.32 -5.12
C GLY A 10 -5.04 -8.89 -4.50
N ILE A 11 -4.63 -7.63 -4.65
CA ILE A 11 -3.45 -7.07 -3.98
C ILE A 11 -3.89 -6.25 -2.76
N VAL A 12 -3.25 -6.51 -1.63
CA VAL A 12 -3.41 -5.79 -0.36
C VAL A 12 -2.23 -4.82 -0.21
N PHE A 13 -2.52 -3.53 -0.07
CA PHE A 13 -1.50 -2.51 0.20
C PHE A 13 -1.57 -2.08 1.65
N ILE A 14 -0.43 -2.09 2.35
CA ILE A 14 -0.33 -1.77 3.78
C ILE A 14 0.72 -0.70 3.98
N GLY A 15 0.32 0.41 4.61
CA GLY A 15 1.20 1.43 5.17
C GLY A 15 1.25 1.37 6.70
N ALA A 16 1.71 2.45 7.32
CA ALA A 16 1.74 2.64 8.77
C ALA A 16 2.43 1.50 9.54
N THR A 17 3.43 0.87 8.93
CA THR A 17 4.20 -0.20 9.56
C THR A 17 5.34 0.37 10.39
N GLN A 18 5.74 -0.36 11.44
CA GLN A 18 6.81 0.07 12.35
C GLN A 18 8.19 0.17 11.65
N ASP A 19 8.34 -0.43 10.48
CA ASP A 19 9.56 -0.42 9.69
C ASP A 19 9.60 0.67 8.61
N GLU A 20 8.67 1.63 8.64
CA GLU A 20 8.58 2.77 7.70
C GLU A 20 8.46 2.35 6.23
N LYS A 21 7.89 1.18 5.97
CA LYS A 21 7.73 0.66 4.62
C LYS A 21 6.29 0.66 4.15
N PHE A 22 6.15 0.75 2.84
CA PHE A 22 4.91 0.48 2.13
C PHE A 22 5.01 -0.90 1.50
N HIS A 23 4.04 -1.77 1.79
CA HIS A 23 4.05 -3.16 1.39
C HIS A 23 2.87 -3.50 0.49
N ALA A 24 3.09 -4.46 -0.42
CA ALA A 24 2.06 -5.08 -1.24
C ALA A 24 2.09 -6.60 -1.04
N TYR A 25 0.94 -7.17 -0.67
CA TYR A 25 0.77 -8.60 -0.42
C TYR A 25 -0.29 -9.19 -1.35
N ASP A 26 -0.15 -10.48 -1.66
CA ASP A 26 -1.21 -11.28 -2.26
C ASP A 26 -2.32 -11.54 -1.23
N LYS A 27 -3.58 -11.22 -1.56
CA LYS A 27 -4.72 -11.32 -0.63
C LYS A 27 -5.00 -12.75 -0.17
N THR A 28 -4.71 -13.74 -1.00
CA THR A 28 -5.08 -15.14 -0.76
C THR A 28 -4.01 -15.86 0.05
N THR A 29 -2.74 -15.65 -0.31
CA THR A 29 -1.60 -16.38 0.25
C THR A 29 -0.89 -15.60 1.35
N GLY A 30 -1.09 -14.28 1.44
CA GLY A 30 -0.34 -13.40 2.34
C GLY A 30 1.12 -13.21 1.93
N LYS A 31 1.53 -13.68 0.75
CA LYS A 31 2.90 -13.55 0.26
C LYS A 31 3.24 -12.08 0.02
N LEU A 32 4.38 -11.62 0.52
CA LEU A 32 4.93 -10.32 0.16
C LEU A 32 5.33 -10.31 -1.31
N LEU A 33 4.72 -9.43 -2.09
CA LEU A 33 4.99 -9.26 -3.52
C LEU A 33 5.97 -8.12 -3.77
N TRP A 34 5.87 -7.05 -2.99
CA TRP A 34 6.70 -5.87 -3.14
C TRP A 34 6.74 -5.03 -1.85
N GLN A 35 7.84 -4.31 -1.65
CA GLN A 35 7.97 -3.34 -0.57
C GLN A 35 8.85 -2.15 -0.96
N HIS A 36 8.65 -1.01 -0.32
CA HIS A 36 9.50 0.16 -0.47
C HIS A 36 9.61 0.93 0.84
N LYS A 37 10.80 1.43 1.16
CA LYS A 37 11.01 2.31 2.31
C LYS A 37 10.54 3.71 1.97
N LEU A 38 9.62 4.24 2.77
CA LEU A 38 9.15 5.62 2.63
C LEU A 38 10.19 6.59 3.21
N PRO A 39 10.23 7.84 2.71
CA PRO A 39 11.14 8.86 3.24
C PRO A 39 10.77 9.33 4.66
N ALA A 40 9.52 9.07 5.09
CA ALA A 40 8.99 9.34 6.42
C ALA A 40 7.89 8.31 6.75
N GLY A 41 7.40 8.29 8.00
CA GLY A 41 6.32 7.39 8.41
C GLY A 41 5.06 7.55 7.55
N GLY A 42 4.62 6.47 6.92
CA GLY A 42 3.40 6.46 6.11
C GLY A 42 2.15 6.15 6.93
N TYR A 43 1.82 6.97 7.95
CA TYR A 43 0.72 6.66 8.89
C TYR A 43 -0.70 6.91 8.35
N ALA A 44 -0.83 7.26 7.07
CA ALA A 44 -2.11 7.47 6.39
C ALA A 44 -2.64 6.19 5.72
N THR A 45 -3.96 6.08 5.59
CA THR A 45 -4.60 5.04 4.77
C THR A 45 -4.25 5.26 3.30
N PRO A 46 -3.69 4.26 2.60
CA PRO A 46 -3.43 4.38 1.17
C PRO A 46 -4.73 4.60 0.39
N CYS A 47 -4.63 5.15 -0.81
CA CYS A 47 -5.74 5.32 -1.73
C CYS A 47 -5.35 4.80 -3.12
N THR A 48 -6.33 4.40 -3.92
CA THR A 48 -6.12 4.07 -5.33
C THR A 48 -7.08 4.85 -6.22
N TYR A 49 -6.59 5.27 -7.38
CA TYR A 49 -7.38 5.94 -8.41
C TYR A 49 -6.86 5.56 -9.79
N SER A 50 -7.65 5.86 -10.82
CA SER A 50 -7.28 5.64 -12.22
C SER A 50 -7.16 6.96 -12.95
N ALA A 51 -6.10 7.14 -13.73
CA ALA A 51 -5.91 8.30 -14.60
C ALA A 51 -5.27 7.86 -15.91
N LYS A 52 -5.79 8.37 -17.05
CA LYS A 52 -5.27 8.06 -18.40
C LYS A 52 -5.09 6.55 -18.66
N GLY A 53 -6.05 5.73 -18.21
CA GLY A 53 -6.02 4.27 -18.39
C GLY A 53 -5.03 3.52 -17.48
N ARG A 54 -4.37 4.20 -16.53
CA ARG A 54 -3.46 3.58 -15.57
C ARG A 54 -3.98 3.72 -14.14
N GLN A 55 -3.90 2.63 -13.37
CA GLN A 55 -4.19 2.65 -11.94
C GLN A 55 -2.97 3.11 -11.15
N TYR A 56 -3.21 3.96 -10.17
CA TYR A 56 -2.22 4.50 -9.24
C TYR A 56 -2.60 4.12 -7.81
N VAL A 57 -1.59 3.93 -6.97
CA VAL A 57 -1.73 3.76 -5.53
C VAL A 57 -0.88 4.84 -4.88
N VAL A 58 -1.46 5.55 -3.91
CA VAL A 58 -0.84 6.70 -3.26
C VAL A 58 -0.98 6.61 -1.75
N ILE A 59 0.02 7.13 -1.06
CA ILE A 59 0.06 7.27 0.40
C ILE A 59 0.80 8.55 0.74
N ALA A 60 0.31 9.29 1.74
CA ALA A 60 1.04 10.41 2.31
C ALA A 60 2.06 9.88 3.34
N ALA A 61 3.30 10.35 3.22
CA ALA A 61 4.39 10.05 4.15
C ALA A 61 4.88 11.36 4.77
N GLY A 62 4.84 11.46 6.10
CA GLY A 62 5.15 12.68 6.85
C GLY A 62 4.78 12.58 8.31
#